data_AF-A0A382LAM7-F1
#
_entry.id   AF-A0A382LAM7-F1
#
_cell.length_a   1.000
_cell.length_b   1.000
_cell.length_c   1.000
_cell.angle_alpha   90.00
_cell.angle_beta   90.00
_cell.angle_gamma   90.00
#
_symmetry.space_group_name_H-M   'P 1'
#
loop_
_entity.id
_entity.type
_entity.pdbx_description
1 polymer ?
#
loop_
_entity_poly.entity_id
_entity_poly.type
_entity_poly.pdbx_seq_one_letter_code
_entity_poly.pdbx_strand_id
1 'polypeptide(L)'
;QLIAEGWVDTCHDLADGGLLVAATEMALAGNIGLTLEGPDDPGFWFGEDQARYLLAVQETTMVVVLQLAQDRGIPVQAVGHTGGKTLTLNGSPPISLEELRRFHEAWLPDYMENA
;
A
#
# COMPACT_ATOMS: atom_id res chain seq x y z
N GLN A 1 6.88 -12.38 -13.86
CA GLN A 1 8.09 -11.81 -14.49
C GLN A 1 8.82 -10.88 -13.53
N LEU A 2 8.22 -9.76 -13.09
CA LEU A 2 8.91 -8.78 -12.22
C LEU A 2 9.54 -9.41 -10.96
N ILE A 3 8.82 -10.32 -10.30
CA ILE A 3 9.33 -11.10 -9.16
C ILE A 3 10.51 -12.00 -9.57
N ALA A 4 10.39 -12.69 -10.71
CA ALA A 4 11.45 -13.58 -11.20
C ALA A 4 12.73 -12.82 -11.61
N GLU A 5 12.58 -11.56 -12.02
CA GLU A 5 13.69 -10.64 -12.33
C GLU A 5 14.25 -9.95 -11.08
N GLY A 6 13.64 -10.17 -9.90
CA GLY A 6 14.08 -9.59 -8.63
C GLY A 6 13.83 -8.08 -8.51
N TRP A 7 12.87 -7.55 -9.26
CA TRP A 7 12.58 -6.10 -9.30
C TRP A 7 11.58 -5.64 -8.24
N VAL A 8 10.88 -6.58 -7.60
CA VAL A 8 9.83 -6.33 -6.61
C VAL A 8 10.36 -6.71 -5.23
N ASP A 9 10.35 -5.76 -4.31
CA ASP A 9 10.72 -5.99 -2.92
C ASP A 9 9.55 -6.60 -2.14
N THR A 10 8.34 -6.08 -2.36
CA THR A 10 7.10 -6.60 -1.78
C THR A 10 5.90 -6.35 -2.71
N CYS A 11 4.91 -7.22 -2.64
CA CYS A 11 3.69 -7.20 -3.44
C CYS A 11 2.51 -7.55 -2.55
N HIS A 12 1.39 -6.84 -2.70
CA HIS A 12 0.14 -7.14 -2.04
C HIS A 12 -1.01 -6.97 -3.02
N ASP A 13 -1.99 -7.85 -2.99
CA ASP A 13 -3.23 -7.68 -3.75
C ASP A 13 -4.13 -6.61 -3.11
N LEU A 14 -4.97 -5.98 -3.94
CA LEU A 14 -6.00 -5.05 -3.47
C LEU A 14 -7.31 -5.82 -3.34
N ALA A 15 -7.51 -6.42 -2.18
CA ALA A 15 -8.73 -7.12 -1.80
C ALA A 15 -9.61 -6.19 -0.92
N ASP A 16 -10.11 -6.74 0.19
CA ASP A 16 -10.98 -6.04 1.13
C ASP A 16 -10.34 -4.74 1.64
N GLY A 17 -11.07 -3.63 1.55
CA GLY A 17 -10.59 -2.31 1.96
C GLY A 17 -9.69 -1.57 0.95
N GLY A 18 -9.36 -2.20 -0.19
CA GLY A 18 -8.73 -1.54 -1.34
C GLY A 18 -7.27 -1.09 -1.12
N LEU A 19 -6.86 -0.07 -1.89
CA LEU A 19 -5.47 0.40 -1.96
C LEU A 19 -4.92 0.86 -0.61
N LEU A 20 -5.69 1.65 0.14
CA LEU A 20 -5.19 2.24 1.38
C LEU A 20 -4.99 1.19 2.48
N VAL A 21 -5.86 0.17 2.53
CA VAL A 21 -5.71 -0.94 3.47
C VAL A 21 -4.52 -1.81 3.09
N ALA A 22 -4.42 -2.25 1.83
CA ALA A 22 -3.27 -3.03 1.36
C ALA A 22 -1.93 -2.31 1.61
N ALA A 23 -1.85 -1.01 1.36
CA ALA A 23 -0.67 -0.21 1.67
C ALA A 23 -0.36 -0.20 3.18
N THR A 24 -1.39 -0.03 4.02
CA THR A 24 -1.25 -0.05 5.48
C THR A 24 -0.74 -1.40 5.99
N GLU A 25 -1.28 -2.51 5.48
CA GLU A 25 -0.84 -3.87 5.82
C GLU A 25 0.62 -4.10 5.44
N MET A 26 1.02 -3.68 4.24
CA MET A 26 2.43 -3.71 3.82
C MET A 26 3.32 -2.87 4.76
N ALA A 27 2.86 -1.68 5.17
CA ALA A 27 3.58 -0.81 6.09
C ALA A 27 3.78 -1.47 7.47
N LEU A 28 2.73 -2.09 8.00
CA LEU A 28 2.73 -2.76 9.29
C LEU A 28 3.58 -4.04 9.25
N ALA A 29 3.50 -4.83 8.19
CA ALA A 29 4.32 -6.02 8.00
C ALA A 29 5.81 -5.68 7.86
N GLY A 30 6.13 -4.65 7.08
CA GLY A 30 7.51 -4.18 6.88
C GLY A 30 8.05 -3.32 8.03
N ASN A 31 7.18 -2.81 8.91
CA ASN A 31 7.50 -1.77 9.89
C ASN A 31 8.20 -0.56 9.23
N ILE A 32 7.73 -0.15 8.05
CA ILE A 32 8.25 0.97 7.27
C ILE A 32 7.06 1.85 6.90
N GLY A 33 7.16 3.16 7.19
CA GLY A 33 6.11 4.12 6.86
C GLY A 33 5.96 4.33 5.35
N LEU A 34 4.99 5.13 4.96
CA LEU A 34 4.74 5.47 3.56
C LEU A 34 3.99 6.79 3.41
N THR A 35 4.27 7.46 2.29
CA THR A 35 3.53 8.63 1.84
C THR A 35 2.81 8.27 0.56
N LEU A 36 1.49 8.43 0.53
CA LEU A 36 0.64 8.20 -0.65
C LEU A 36 0.08 9.50 -1.18
N GLU A 37 -0.02 9.56 -2.50
CA GLU A 37 -0.59 10.67 -3.25
C GLU A 37 -1.58 10.15 -4.29
N GLY A 38 -2.73 10.79 -4.38
CA GLY A 38 -3.80 10.43 -5.30
C GLY A 38 -5.01 11.35 -5.22
N PRO A 39 -6.05 11.10 -6.02
CA PRO A 39 -7.25 11.93 -6.05
C PRO A 39 -7.99 11.92 -4.70
N ASP A 40 -8.77 12.98 -4.45
CA ASP A 40 -9.74 13.01 -3.36
C ASP A 40 -11.00 12.21 -3.75
N ASP A 41 -10.82 10.91 -3.94
CA ASP A 41 -11.86 9.97 -4.35
C ASP A 41 -11.83 8.72 -3.47
N PRO A 42 -12.88 8.45 -2.68
CA PRO A 42 -12.97 7.23 -1.89
C PRO A 42 -12.91 5.95 -2.74
N GLY A 43 -13.39 5.99 -3.98
CA GLY A 43 -13.32 4.84 -4.90
C GLY A 43 -11.88 4.46 -5.25
N PHE A 44 -11.00 5.45 -5.42
CA PHE A 44 -9.58 5.23 -5.64
C PHE A 44 -8.90 4.55 -4.44
N TRP A 45 -9.20 5.01 -3.21
CA TRP A 45 -8.51 4.56 -1.99
C TRP A 45 -9.06 3.26 -1.41
N PHE A 46 -10.38 3.11 -1.40
CA PHE A 46 -11.08 2.00 -0.73
C PHE A 46 -11.82 1.09 -1.71
N GLY A 47 -11.79 1.39 -3.01
CA GLY A 47 -12.45 0.56 -4.02
C GLY A 47 -11.77 -0.80 -4.14
N GLU A 48 -12.59 -1.84 -4.02
CA GLU A 48 -12.22 -3.24 -4.13
C GLU A 48 -12.47 -3.72 -5.55
N ASP A 49 -11.45 -4.26 -6.22
CA ASP A 49 -11.62 -4.85 -7.55
C ASP A 49 -10.54 -5.91 -7.79
N GLN A 50 -10.88 -6.91 -8.59
CA GLN A 50 -9.98 -8.03 -8.89
C GLN A 50 -8.82 -7.62 -9.78
N ALA A 51 -7.76 -8.42 -9.78
CA ALA A 51 -6.57 -8.24 -10.61
C ALA A 51 -5.82 -6.90 -10.43
N ARG A 52 -5.92 -6.31 -9.23
CA ARG A 52 -5.16 -5.13 -8.81
C ARG A 52 -4.11 -5.52 -7.77
N TYR A 53 -2.91 -4.99 -7.92
CA TYR A 53 -1.77 -5.29 -7.06
C TYR A 53 -0.98 -4.02 -6.76
N LEU A 54 -0.55 -3.87 -5.51
CA LEU A 54 0.39 -2.85 -5.07
C LEU A 54 1.78 -3.46 -4.99
N LEU A 55 2.75 -2.82 -5.65
CA LEU A 55 4.15 -3.24 -5.68
C LEU A 55 5.01 -2.19 -5.00
N ALA A 56 5.95 -2.62 -4.16
CA ALA A 56 7.11 -1.81 -3.81
C ALA A 56 8.30 -2.26 -4.65
N VAL A 57 8.95 -1.29 -5.28
CA VAL A 57 10.11 -1.48 -6.15
C VAL A 57 11.13 -0.41 -5.80
N GLN A 58 12.41 -0.67 -6.07
CA GLN A 58 13.43 0.36 -5.98
C GLN A 58 13.17 1.48 -6.98
N GLU A 59 13.47 2.73 -6.59
CA GLU A 59 13.27 3.92 -7.42
C GLU A 59 14.00 3.81 -8.78
N THR A 60 15.21 3.24 -8.77
CA THR A 60 16.00 2.97 -9.98
C THR A 60 15.33 2.00 -10.95
N THR A 61 14.50 1.08 -10.43
CA THR A 61 13.79 0.05 -11.20
C THR A 61 12.39 0.51 -11.61
N MET A 62 11.82 1.52 -10.93
CA MET A 62 10.47 2.02 -11.17
C MET A 62 10.24 2.42 -12.63
N VAL A 63 11.19 3.13 -13.25
CA VAL A 63 11.08 3.58 -14.65
C VAL A 63 10.95 2.39 -15.60
N VAL A 64 11.70 1.31 -15.36
CA VAL A 64 11.68 0.10 -16.19
C VAL A 64 10.35 -0.64 -16.03
N VAL A 65 9.83 -0.74 -14.81
CA VAL A 65 8.54 -1.37 -14.52
C VAL A 65 7.39 -0.61 -15.21
N LEU A 66 7.39 0.73 -15.12
CA LEU A 66 6.37 1.56 -15.76
C LEU A 66 6.40 1.42 -17.29
N GLN A 67 7.58 1.45 -17.90
CA GLN A 67 7.72 1.25 -19.35
C GLN A 67 7.25 -0.13 -19.78
N LEU A 68 7.64 -1.19 -19.05
CA LEU A 68 7.26 -2.56 -19.38
C LEU A 68 5.74 -2.78 -19.28
N ALA A 69 5.09 -2.16 -18.30
CA ALA A 69 3.63 -2.19 -18.18
C ALA A 69 2.96 -1.46 -19.35
N GLN A 70 3.47 -0.27 -19.72
CA GLN A 70 2.98 0.50 -20.86
C GLN A 70 3.10 -0.29 -22.17
N ASP A 71 4.25 -0.89 -22.45
CA ASP A 71 4.51 -1.70 -23.65
C ASP A 71 3.54 -2.89 -23.79
N ARG A 72 2.96 -3.32 -22.67
CA ARG A 72 2.00 -4.43 -22.58
C ARG A 72 0.55 -3.99 -22.45
N GLY A 73 0.30 -2.69 -22.45
CA GLY A 73 -1.04 -2.14 -22.24
C GLY A 73 -1.62 -2.46 -20.86
N ILE A 74 -0.78 -2.69 -19.85
CA ILE A 74 -1.20 -2.92 -18.46
C ILE A 74 -1.25 -1.56 -17.76
N PRO A 75 -2.43 -1.12 -17.27
CA PRO A 75 -2.52 0.11 -16.49
C PRO A 75 -1.64 0.03 -15.24
N VAL A 76 -0.83 1.06 -15.03
CA VAL A 76 0.03 1.19 -13.86
C VAL A 76 0.14 2.66 -13.46
N GLN A 77 0.24 2.90 -12.17
CA GLN A 77 0.40 4.24 -11.60
C GLN A 77 1.34 4.17 -10.40
N ALA A 78 2.25 5.13 -10.28
CA ALA A 78 2.99 5.36 -9.05
C ALA A 78 2.07 6.11 -8.06
N VAL A 79 1.92 5.57 -6.85
CA VAL A 79 0.96 6.06 -5.85
C VAL A 79 1.63 6.65 -4.61
N GLY A 80 2.97 6.59 -4.51
CA GLY A 80 3.69 7.05 -3.33
C GLY A 80 5.09 6.47 -3.20
N HIS A 81 5.65 6.62 -2.01
CA HIS A 81 6.97 6.10 -1.65
C HIS A 81 6.98 5.64 -0.18
N THR A 82 7.86 4.71 0.14
CA THR A 82 8.06 4.20 1.50
C THR A 82 9.14 4.99 2.23
N GLY A 83 9.08 5.01 3.57
CA GLY A 83 10.06 5.66 4.42
C GLY A 83 9.52 6.03 5.81
N GLY A 84 10.43 6.21 6.77
CA GLY A 84 10.05 6.65 8.12
C GLY A 84 9.17 5.67 8.89
N LYS A 85 8.30 6.20 9.75
CA LYS A 85 7.46 5.44 10.72
C LYS A 85 6.01 5.92 10.77
N THR A 86 5.57 6.58 9.71
CA THR A 86 4.24 7.17 9.60
C THR A 86 3.59 6.84 8.28
N LEU A 87 2.27 6.77 8.27
CA LEU A 87 1.46 6.82 7.06
C LEU A 87 0.97 8.25 6.85
N THR A 88 1.23 8.80 5.67
CA THR A 88 0.77 10.13 5.25
C THR A 88 -0.03 9.98 3.96
N LEU A 89 -1.24 10.54 3.92
CA LEU A 89 -2.10 10.53 2.73
C LEU A 89 -2.34 11.96 2.26
N ASN A 90 -1.97 12.29 1.01
CA ASN A 90 -2.21 13.61 0.40
C ASN A 90 -1.74 14.80 1.27
N GLY A 91 -0.61 14.65 1.98
CA GLY A 91 -0.08 15.68 2.87
C GLY A 91 -0.89 15.92 4.16
N SER A 92 -1.87 15.07 4.44
CA SER A 92 -2.65 15.10 5.69
C SER A 92 -1.75 14.86 6.91
N PRO A 93 -2.19 15.22 8.13
CA PRO A 93 -1.46 14.90 9.35
C PRO A 93 -1.07 13.40 9.41
N PRO A 94 0.20 13.09 9.71
CA PRO A 94 0.69 11.71 9.69
C PRO A 94 0.09 10.88 10.83
N ILE A 95 -0.19 9.61 10.56
CA ILE A 95 -0.55 8.61 11.57
C ILE A 95 0.65 7.69 11.83
N SER A 96 1.01 7.45 13.08
CA SER A 96 2.15 6.57 13.40
C SER A 96 1.84 5.10 13.13
N LEU A 97 2.85 4.31 12.74
CA LEU A 97 2.68 2.86 12.60
C LEU A 97 2.33 2.18 13.93
N GLU A 98 2.77 2.74 15.06
CA GLU A 98 2.42 2.23 16.39
C GLU A 98 0.91 2.36 16.65
N GLU A 99 0.35 3.53 16.34
CA GLU A 99 -1.07 3.78 16.49
C GLU A 99 -1.92 2.93 15.54
N LEU A 100 -1.50 2.83 14.27
CA LEU A 100 -2.15 1.94 13.29
C LEU A 100 -2.13 0.49 13.75
N ARG A 101 -0.99 0.01 14.28
CA ARG A 101 -0.86 -1.35 14.80
C ARG A 101 -1.82 -1.60 15.96
N ARG A 102 -1.89 -0.67 16.90
CA ARG A 102 -2.81 -0.76 18.04
C ARG A 102 -4.25 -0.92 17.55
N PHE A 103 -4.70 -0.07 16.62
CA PHE A 103 -6.07 -0.17 16.09
C PHE A 103 -6.31 -1.47 15.31
N HIS A 104 -5.33 -1.95 14.55
CA HIS A 104 -5.45 -3.17 13.76
C HIS A 104 -5.46 -4.44 14.62
N GLU A 105 -4.70 -4.48 15.73
CA GLU A 105 -4.53 -5.70 16.53
C GLU A 105 -5.46 -5.75 17.76
N ALA A 106 -5.90 -4.60 18.30
CA ALA A 106 -6.68 -4.55 19.55
C ALA A 106 -8.18 -4.84 19.38
N TRP A 107 -8.77 -4.60 18.21
CA TRP A 107 -10.23 -4.61 18.05
C TRP A 107 -10.88 -5.95 18.45
N LEU A 108 -10.26 -7.09 18.06
CA LEU A 108 -10.82 -8.41 18.31
C LEU A 108 -10.63 -8.83 19.77
N PRO A 109 -9.42 -8.71 20.37
CA PRO A 109 -9.26 -8.87 21.82
C PRO A 109 -10.23 -8.01 22.63
N ASP A 110 -10.32 -6.71 22.35
CA ASP A 110 -11.19 -5.79 23.09
C ASP A 110 -12.67 -6.18 22.95
N TYR A 111 -13.10 -6.61 21.76
CA TYR A 111 -14.46 -7.11 21.56
C TYR A 111 -14.71 -8.38 22.38
N MET A 112 -13.77 -9.33 22.38
CA MET A 112 -13.90 -10.61 23.07
C MET A 112 -13.85 -10.48 24.59
N GLU A 113 -13.15 -9.48 25.13
CA GLU A 113 -13.10 -9.21 26.58
C GLU A 113 -14.37 -8.52 27.10
N ASN A 114 -15.11 -7.82 26.23
CA ASN A 114 -16.31 -7.07 26.58
C ASN A 114 -17.62 -7.71 26.06
N ALA A 115 -17.55 -8.88 25.42
CA ALA A 115 -18.70 -9.67 24.97
C ALA A 115 -19.17 -10.67 26.03
#